data_AF-A0A0H5ALL1-F1
#
_entry.id   AF-A0A0H5ALL1-F1
#
_cell.length_a   1.000
_cell.length_b   1.000
_cell.length_c   1.000
_cell.angle_alpha   90.00
_cell.angle_beta   90.00
_cell.angle_gamma   90.00
#
_symmetry.space_group_name_H-M   'P 1'
#
loop_
_entity.id
_entity.type
_entity.pdbx_description
1 polymer ?
#
loop_
_entity_poly.entity_id
_entity_poly.type
_entity_poly.pdbx_seq_one_letter_code
_entity_poly.pdbx_strand_id
1 'polypeptide(L)'
;GLGGIGLDTSREIVKSGPKNLVILDRIENPAAIAELKAINPKVTVTFYPYDVTVPLAETTKLLTTVFAQLKTVDLLINGAGILDDHQIERTIAVNFTGLVNTTTAILEFWDKRKGGPGGVIANICSVTGFNAIYQVPVYSASKAAVVSFTSSLAKLAYITGVTAYSINPGITKTTLVHKFNSWLDVEPRVAELLDEHPTQTTLQCAQNFVKAIEANQNGAIWKLDLGRLDPVN
;
A
#
# COMPACT_ATOMS: atom_id res chain seq x y z
N GLY A 1 7.40 0.96 2.58
CA GLY A 1 7.43 2.45 2.56
C GLY A 1 8.62 3.04 1.82
N LEU A 2 9.64 2.24 1.43
CA LEU A 2 10.90 2.77 0.88
C LEU A 2 11.12 2.41 -0.60
N GLY A 3 10.19 1.70 -1.23
CA GLY A 3 10.26 1.31 -2.65
C GLY A 3 9.33 2.12 -3.54
N GLY A 4 9.70 2.27 -4.83
CA GLY A 4 8.86 2.81 -5.91
C GLY A 4 7.98 3.99 -5.51
N ILE A 5 6.66 3.83 -5.70
CA ILE A 5 5.63 4.82 -5.31
C ILE A 5 5.70 5.15 -3.81
N GLY A 6 5.97 4.15 -2.96
CA GLY A 6 5.96 4.32 -1.50
C GLY A 6 6.99 5.33 -0.99
N LEU A 7 8.16 5.46 -1.64
CA LEU A 7 9.17 6.44 -1.23
C LEU A 7 8.73 7.86 -1.58
N ASP A 8 8.25 8.11 -2.80
CA ASP A 8 7.72 9.43 -3.18
C ASP A 8 6.47 9.80 -2.38
N THR A 9 5.58 8.85 -2.10
CA THR A 9 4.45 9.08 -1.20
C THR A 9 4.94 9.42 0.21
N SER A 10 5.98 8.75 0.71
CA SER A 10 6.59 9.09 2.01
C SER A 10 7.15 10.51 2.02
N ARG A 11 7.79 10.94 0.91
CA ARG A 11 8.29 12.33 0.75
C ARG A 11 7.16 13.36 0.84
N GLU A 12 6.02 13.10 0.20
CA GLU A 12 4.85 14.00 0.28
C GLU A 12 4.16 13.95 1.66
N ILE A 13 4.10 12.77 2.30
CA ILE A 13 3.56 12.62 3.66
C ILE A 13 4.38 13.42 4.68
N VAL A 14 5.72 13.34 4.65
CA VAL A 14 6.54 14.09 5.62
C VAL A 14 6.41 15.61 5.44
N LYS A 15 6.16 16.11 4.22
CA LYS A 15 5.85 17.53 3.96
C LYS A 15 4.53 17.95 4.59
N SER A 16 3.55 17.04 4.65
CA SER A 16 2.25 17.27 5.29
C SER A 16 2.33 17.32 6.82
N GLY A 17 3.47 16.91 7.40
CA GLY A 17 3.81 17.13 8.80
C GLY A 17 3.10 16.25 9.86
N PRO A 18 2.94 14.93 9.67
CA PRO A 18 2.45 14.06 10.73
C PRO A 18 3.42 14.06 11.92
N LYS A 19 2.93 13.79 13.14
CA LYS A 19 3.80 13.70 14.33
C LYS A 19 4.83 12.57 14.20
N ASN A 20 4.41 11.42 13.68
CA ASN A 20 5.26 10.25 13.47
C ASN A 20 4.97 9.64 12.10
N LEU A 21 6.03 9.23 11.39
CA LEU A 21 5.96 8.33 10.24
C LEU A 21 6.69 7.04 10.62
N VAL A 22 5.94 5.95 10.79
CA VAL A 22 6.49 4.62 11.06
C VAL A 22 6.54 3.82 9.76
N ILE A 23 7.74 3.42 9.36
CA ILE A 23 8.00 2.67 8.15
C ILE A 23 8.24 1.22 8.52
N LEU A 24 7.35 0.35 8.07
CA LEU A 24 7.52 -1.09 8.12
C LEU A 24 7.91 -1.57 6.73
N ASP A 25 9.11 -2.12 6.57
CA ASP A 25 9.59 -2.64 5.29
C ASP A 25 10.54 -3.82 5.51
N ARG A 26 10.69 -4.68 4.50
CA ARG A 26 11.53 -5.89 4.63
C ARG A 26 13.02 -5.54 4.66
N ILE A 27 13.41 -4.52 3.90
CA ILE A 27 14.80 -4.11 3.72
C ILE A 27 14.93 -2.65 4.16
N GLU A 28 15.87 -2.39 5.05
CA GLU A 28 16.18 -1.02 5.46
C GLU A 28 16.85 -0.26 4.30
N ASN A 29 16.51 1.02 4.17
CA ASN A 29 17.21 1.94 3.27
C ASN A 29 17.62 3.19 4.06
N PRO A 30 18.83 3.18 4.68
CA PRO A 30 19.27 4.26 5.55
C PRO A 30 19.34 5.62 4.84
N ALA A 31 19.71 5.64 3.55
CA ALA A 31 19.79 6.86 2.76
C ALA A 31 18.40 7.49 2.57
N ALA A 32 17.39 6.68 2.21
CA ALA A 32 16.01 7.15 2.09
C ALA A 32 15.43 7.61 3.43
N ILE A 33 15.72 6.90 4.53
CA ILE A 33 15.28 7.30 5.88
C ILE A 33 15.92 8.63 6.28
N ALA A 34 17.21 8.83 6.02
CA ALA A 34 17.90 10.08 6.28
C ALA A 34 17.32 11.24 5.45
N GLU A 35 17.02 10.99 4.18
CA GLU A 35 16.36 11.95 3.29
C GLU A 35 14.99 12.38 3.86
N LEU A 36 14.14 11.44 4.24
CA LEU A 36 12.81 11.74 4.81
C LEU A 36 12.89 12.59 6.08
N LYS A 37 13.87 12.32 6.95
CA LYS A 37 14.14 13.14 8.15
C LYS A 37 14.58 14.56 7.79
N ALA A 38 15.37 14.71 6.72
CA ALA A 38 15.85 16.02 6.27
C ALA A 38 14.74 16.89 5.65
N ILE A 39 13.76 16.29 4.97
CA ILE A 39 12.62 17.02 4.38
C ILE A 39 11.81 17.75 5.45
N ASN A 40 11.57 17.12 6.60
CA ASN A 40 10.89 17.75 7.72
C ASN A 40 11.41 17.24 9.07
N PRO A 41 12.39 17.93 9.69
CA PRO A 41 13.00 17.51 10.95
C PRO A 41 12.04 17.47 12.15
N LYS A 42 10.82 18.01 12.03
CA LYS A 42 9.79 17.94 13.07
C LYS A 42 9.04 16.59 13.07
N VAL A 43 9.11 15.83 11.98
CA VAL A 43 8.48 14.52 11.86
C VAL A 43 9.43 13.45 12.40
N THR A 44 8.97 12.68 13.38
CA THR A 44 9.73 11.51 13.83
C THR A 44 9.58 10.38 12.82
N VAL A 45 10.67 10.04 12.11
CA VAL A 45 10.70 8.91 11.17
C VAL A 45 11.38 7.71 11.84
N THR A 46 10.62 6.62 12.02
CA THR A 46 11.09 5.37 12.64
C THR A 46 10.94 4.21 11.66
N PHE A 47 11.91 3.30 11.66
CA PHE A 47 11.90 2.09 10.82
C PHE A 47 11.82 0.84 11.69
N TYR A 48 11.05 -0.15 11.23
CA TYR A 48 11.12 -1.52 11.74
C TYR A 48 11.20 -2.51 10.57
N PRO A 49 12.06 -3.54 10.67
CA PRO A 49 12.07 -4.62 9.70
C PRO A 49 10.74 -5.40 9.78
N TYR A 50 10.09 -5.59 8.64
CA TYR A 50 8.82 -6.28 8.58
C TYR A 50 8.65 -7.01 7.24
N ASP A 51 8.46 -8.33 7.30
CA ASP A 51 7.99 -9.15 6.17
C ASP A 51 6.50 -9.44 6.38
N VAL A 52 5.66 -8.99 5.44
CA VAL A 52 4.20 -9.18 5.51
C VAL A 52 3.78 -10.65 5.50
N THR A 53 4.67 -11.58 5.17
CA THR A 53 4.35 -13.02 5.18
C THR A 53 4.70 -13.75 6.46
N VAL A 54 5.10 -13.03 7.50
CA VAL A 54 5.15 -13.63 8.84
C VAL A 54 3.73 -13.98 9.31
N PRO A 55 3.59 -14.96 10.24
CA PRO A 55 2.30 -15.28 10.82
C PRO A 55 1.61 -14.06 11.45
N LEU A 56 0.28 -14.08 11.49
CA LEU A 56 -0.54 -13.01 12.06
C LEU A 56 -0.08 -12.59 13.46
N ALA A 57 0.25 -13.54 14.32
CA ALA A 57 0.71 -13.28 15.69
C ALA A 57 2.01 -12.45 15.76
N GLU A 58 2.95 -12.67 14.84
CA GLU A 58 4.19 -11.88 14.79
C GLU A 58 3.93 -10.46 14.28
N THR A 59 2.98 -10.30 13.34
CA THR A 59 2.52 -8.97 12.94
C THR A 59 1.87 -8.24 14.12
N THR A 60 0.98 -8.91 14.87
CA THR A 60 0.34 -8.33 16.07
C THR A 60 1.39 -7.94 17.12
N LYS A 61 2.42 -8.77 17.35
CA LYS A 61 3.51 -8.48 18.29
C LYS A 61 4.31 -7.23 17.89
N LEU A 62 4.62 -7.06 16.61
CA LEU A 62 5.27 -5.86 16.11
C LEU A 62 4.37 -4.63 16.33
N LEU A 63 3.08 -4.72 15.99
CA LEU A 63 2.13 -3.62 16.20
C LEU A 63 1.96 -3.28 17.69
N THR A 64 1.96 -4.27 18.59
CA THR A 64 1.98 -4.01 20.05
C THR A 64 3.16 -3.12 20.44
N THR A 65 4.34 -3.35 19.86
CA THR A 65 5.53 -2.52 20.11
C THR A 65 5.33 -1.09 19.61
N VAL A 66 4.75 -0.92 18.42
CA VAL A 66 4.46 0.41 17.84
C VAL A 66 3.43 1.16 18.69
N PHE A 67 2.30 0.53 19.03
CA PHE A 67 1.24 1.15 19.84
C PHE A 67 1.70 1.45 21.28
N ALA A 68 2.58 0.63 21.86
CA ALA A 68 3.16 0.91 23.18
C ALA A 68 3.95 2.24 23.20
N GLN A 69 4.61 2.58 22.08
CA GLN A 69 5.38 3.82 21.93
C GLN A 69 4.50 5.01 21.53
N LEU A 70 3.62 4.85 20.54
CA LEU A 70 2.85 5.95 19.97
C LEU A 70 1.55 6.27 20.71
N LYS A 71 0.99 5.28 21.43
CA LYS A 71 -0.34 5.27 22.05
C LYS A 71 -1.49 5.30 21.05
N THR A 72 -1.40 6.11 19.99
CA THR A 72 -2.38 6.19 18.90
C THR A 72 -1.70 6.06 17.55
N VAL A 73 -2.40 5.43 16.61
CA VAL A 73 -2.08 5.42 15.19
C VAL A 73 -3.35 5.80 14.46
N ASP A 74 -3.26 6.76 13.53
CA ASP A 74 -4.42 7.33 12.84
C ASP A 74 -4.69 6.65 11.48
N LEU A 75 -3.61 6.29 10.76
CA LEU A 75 -3.64 5.77 9.40
C LEU A 75 -2.67 4.61 9.24
N LEU A 76 -3.15 3.51 8.65
CA LEU A 76 -2.34 2.41 8.16
C LEU A 76 -2.34 2.45 6.63
N ILE A 77 -1.14 2.45 6.03
CA ILE A 77 -0.98 2.31 4.58
C ILE A 77 -0.39 0.93 4.28
N ASN A 78 -1.20 0.02 3.73
CA ASN A 78 -0.71 -1.28 3.27
C ASN A 78 -0.17 -1.15 1.85
N GLY A 79 1.16 -1.20 1.71
CA GLY A 79 1.85 -0.94 0.44
C GLY A 79 2.81 -2.02 -0.03
N ALA A 80 2.91 -3.16 0.67
CA ALA A 80 3.77 -4.26 0.24
C ALA A 80 3.26 -4.85 -1.09
N GLY A 81 4.18 -5.13 -2.01
CA GLY A 81 3.83 -5.72 -3.29
C GLY A 81 5.02 -6.22 -4.08
N ILE A 82 4.84 -7.33 -4.78
CA ILE A 82 5.75 -7.84 -5.81
C ILE A 82 4.98 -8.11 -7.09
N LEU A 83 5.72 -8.17 -8.21
CA LEU A 83 5.18 -8.48 -9.53
C LEU A 83 6.14 -9.49 -10.17
N ASP A 84 5.81 -10.76 -10.01
CA ASP A 84 6.56 -11.89 -10.56
C ASP A 84 5.63 -13.11 -10.63
N ASP A 85 5.11 -13.38 -11.81
CA ASP A 85 4.15 -14.47 -12.02
C ASP A 85 4.82 -15.85 -12.17
N HIS A 86 6.16 -15.93 -12.05
CA HIS A 86 6.84 -17.21 -11.77
C HIS A 86 6.71 -17.61 -10.30
N GLN A 87 6.53 -16.65 -9.39
CA GLN A 87 6.43 -16.89 -7.95
C GLN A 87 4.97 -16.81 -7.48
N ILE A 88 4.13 -17.74 -7.95
CA ILE A 88 2.67 -17.73 -7.73
C ILE A 88 2.32 -17.58 -6.24
N GLU A 89 2.83 -18.47 -5.39
CA GLU A 89 2.53 -18.49 -3.95
C GLU A 89 3.06 -17.23 -3.27
N ARG A 90 4.26 -16.76 -3.63
CA ARG A 90 4.84 -15.55 -3.04
C ARG A 90 4.03 -14.32 -3.43
N THR A 91 3.60 -14.20 -4.69
CA THR A 91 2.80 -13.08 -5.18
C THR A 91 1.48 -13.00 -4.42
N ILE A 92 0.78 -14.13 -4.23
CA ILE A 92 -0.46 -14.18 -3.44
C ILE A 92 -0.17 -13.84 -1.97
N ALA A 93 0.89 -14.44 -1.39
CA ALA A 93 1.21 -14.27 0.01
C ALA A 93 1.60 -12.82 0.35
N VAL A 94 2.38 -12.14 -0.50
CA VAL A 94 2.76 -10.73 -0.28
C VAL A 94 1.60 -9.80 -0.59
N ASN A 95 1.03 -9.90 -1.80
CA ASN A 95 0.13 -8.86 -2.32
C ASN A 95 -1.25 -8.93 -1.68
N PHE A 96 -1.70 -10.12 -1.29
CA PHE A 96 -3.04 -10.33 -0.74
C PHE A 96 -3.01 -10.81 0.71
N THR A 97 -2.48 -12.00 0.99
CA THR A 97 -2.55 -12.59 2.33
C THR A 97 -1.87 -11.73 3.39
N GLY A 98 -0.69 -11.17 3.08
CA GLY A 98 0.05 -10.29 3.96
C GLY A 98 -0.75 -9.04 4.31
N LEU A 99 -1.36 -8.39 3.32
CA LEU A 99 -2.22 -7.22 3.53
C LEU A 99 -3.44 -7.54 4.40
N VAL A 100 -4.10 -8.68 4.17
CA VAL A 100 -5.22 -9.15 5.00
C VAL A 100 -4.75 -9.39 6.43
N ASN A 101 -3.59 -10.03 6.62
CA ASN A 101 -3.03 -10.30 7.94
C ASN A 101 -2.64 -9.01 8.67
N THR A 102 -1.98 -8.05 8.02
CA THR A 102 -1.65 -6.75 8.62
C THR A 102 -2.90 -5.99 9.04
N THR A 103 -3.93 -5.99 8.17
CA THR A 103 -5.23 -5.41 8.49
C THR A 103 -5.91 -6.12 9.67
N THR A 104 -5.87 -7.45 9.70
CA THR A 104 -6.46 -8.24 10.79
C THR A 104 -5.73 -7.97 12.11
N ALA A 105 -4.40 -7.88 12.08
CA ALA A 105 -3.59 -7.58 13.26
C ALA A 105 -3.88 -6.19 13.84
N ILE A 106 -4.03 -5.15 13.01
CA ILE A 106 -4.28 -3.80 13.52
C ILE A 106 -5.67 -3.65 14.15
N LEU A 107 -6.65 -4.45 13.72
CA LEU A 107 -7.98 -4.47 14.36
C LEU A 107 -7.95 -4.89 15.83
N GLU A 108 -6.92 -5.59 16.29
CA GLU A 108 -6.74 -5.87 17.72
C GLU A 108 -6.66 -4.60 18.57
N PHE A 109 -6.21 -3.49 17.98
CA PHE A 109 -6.03 -2.19 18.62
C PHE A 109 -7.13 -1.19 18.24
N TRP A 110 -7.70 -1.30 17.03
CA TRP A 110 -8.65 -0.32 16.50
C TRP A 110 -10.12 -0.74 16.59
N ASP A 111 -10.45 -2.03 16.71
CA ASP A 111 -11.84 -2.47 16.68
C ASP A 111 -12.66 -1.90 17.85
N LYS A 112 -13.67 -1.08 17.53
CA LYS A 112 -14.53 -0.43 18.53
C LYS A 112 -15.32 -1.43 19.37
N ARG A 113 -15.55 -2.65 18.88
CA ARG A 113 -16.20 -3.73 19.65
C ARG A 113 -15.33 -4.19 20.82
N LYS A 114 -14.02 -3.95 20.74
CA LYS A 114 -13.02 -4.23 21.78
C LYS A 114 -12.63 -2.96 22.56
N GLY A 115 -13.37 -1.86 22.38
CA GLY A 115 -13.06 -0.56 22.98
C GLY A 115 -11.97 0.24 22.26
N GLY A 116 -11.56 -0.19 21.05
CA GLY A 116 -10.60 0.55 20.23
C GLY A 116 -11.19 1.87 19.69
N PRO A 117 -10.34 2.86 19.33
CA PRO A 117 -10.79 4.19 18.89
C PRO A 117 -11.28 4.22 17.44
N GLY A 118 -11.22 3.11 16.69
CA GLY A 118 -11.30 3.13 15.23
C GLY A 118 -9.99 3.56 14.58
N GLY A 119 -10.02 3.78 13.26
CA GLY A 119 -8.86 4.16 12.46
C GLY A 119 -9.14 4.20 10.97
N VAL A 120 -8.12 4.52 10.17
CA VAL A 120 -8.22 4.60 8.70
C VAL A 120 -7.23 3.64 8.05
N ILE A 121 -7.68 2.92 7.02
CA ILE A 121 -6.83 2.06 6.19
C ILE A 121 -6.81 2.55 4.74
N ALA A 122 -5.63 2.83 4.22
CA ALA A 122 -5.39 3.04 2.80
C ALA A 122 -4.66 1.82 2.21
N ASN A 123 -5.30 1.08 1.31
CA ASN A 123 -4.68 -0.08 0.66
C ASN A 123 -4.15 0.29 -0.73
N ILE A 124 -2.87 0.02 -0.98
CA ILE A 124 -2.27 0.17 -2.32
C ILE A 124 -2.59 -1.07 -3.16
N CYS A 125 -3.64 -0.92 -3.96
CA CYS A 125 -4.10 -1.89 -4.93
C CYS A 125 -3.37 -1.68 -6.27
N SER A 126 -4.12 -1.64 -7.39
CA SER A 126 -3.63 -1.43 -8.75
C SER A 126 -4.84 -1.31 -9.69
N VAL A 127 -4.71 -0.56 -10.79
CA VAL A 127 -5.72 -0.60 -11.87
C VAL A 127 -5.89 -2.00 -12.47
N THR A 128 -4.89 -2.87 -12.32
CA THR A 128 -4.98 -4.29 -12.73
C THR A 128 -6.03 -5.09 -11.94
N GLY A 129 -6.46 -4.56 -10.79
CA GLY A 129 -7.58 -5.12 -10.03
C GLY A 129 -8.96 -4.83 -10.63
N PHE A 130 -9.06 -3.86 -11.55
CA PHE A 130 -10.29 -3.60 -12.32
C PHE A 130 -10.30 -4.39 -13.62
N ASN A 131 -9.20 -4.30 -14.37
CA ASN A 131 -8.99 -4.99 -15.63
C ASN A 131 -7.56 -5.52 -15.66
N ALA A 132 -7.42 -6.85 -15.74
CA ALA A 132 -6.13 -7.50 -15.64
C ALA A 132 -5.19 -7.15 -16.80
N ILE A 133 -3.89 -7.07 -16.51
CA ILE A 133 -2.86 -7.32 -17.53
C ILE A 133 -2.79 -8.84 -17.64
N TYR A 134 -3.37 -9.38 -18.69
CA TYR A 134 -3.63 -10.82 -18.83
C TYR A 134 -2.34 -11.67 -18.95
N GLN A 135 -1.20 -11.04 -19.25
CA GLN A 135 0.12 -11.66 -19.24
C GLN A 135 0.68 -11.88 -17.82
N VAL A 136 0.17 -11.15 -16.82
CA VAL A 136 0.47 -11.33 -15.38
C VAL A 136 -0.83 -11.58 -14.59
N PRO A 137 -1.54 -12.69 -14.89
CA PRO A 137 -2.84 -12.99 -14.31
C PRO A 137 -2.80 -13.20 -12.80
N VAL A 138 -1.73 -13.75 -12.22
CA VAL A 138 -1.61 -13.99 -10.77
C VAL A 138 -1.45 -12.67 -10.03
N TYR A 139 -0.56 -11.80 -10.49
CA TYR A 139 -0.46 -10.43 -9.98
C TYR A 139 -1.81 -9.70 -10.06
N SER A 140 -2.44 -9.68 -11.22
CA SER A 140 -3.71 -8.97 -11.43
C SER A 140 -4.83 -9.52 -10.55
N ALA A 141 -4.95 -10.84 -10.42
CA ALA A 141 -5.90 -11.50 -9.53
C ALA A 141 -5.64 -11.14 -8.05
N SER A 142 -4.38 -11.11 -7.62
CA SER A 142 -4.03 -10.70 -6.26
C SER A 142 -4.47 -9.25 -5.97
N LYS A 143 -4.38 -8.36 -6.96
CA LYS A 143 -4.81 -6.96 -6.82
C LYS A 143 -6.33 -6.82 -6.86
N ALA A 144 -7.03 -7.61 -7.67
CA ALA A 144 -8.50 -7.66 -7.66
C ALA A 144 -9.03 -8.12 -6.28
N ALA A 145 -8.37 -9.10 -5.65
CA ALA A 145 -8.71 -9.55 -4.31
C ALA A 145 -8.61 -8.42 -3.27
N VAL A 146 -7.55 -7.59 -3.33
CA VAL A 146 -7.39 -6.46 -2.40
C VAL A 146 -8.42 -5.35 -2.65
N VAL A 147 -8.78 -5.07 -3.92
CA VAL A 147 -9.88 -4.13 -4.23
C VAL A 147 -11.18 -4.60 -3.56
N SER A 148 -11.55 -5.86 -3.74
CA SER A 148 -12.74 -6.45 -3.13
C SER A 148 -12.70 -6.44 -1.59
N PHE A 149 -11.55 -6.82 -1.01
CA PHE A 149 -11.33 -6.80 0.43
C PHE A 149 -11.49 -5.39 1.00
N THR A 150 -10.91 -4.38 0.35
CA THR A 150 -10.99 -2.98 0.79
C THR A 150 -12.42 -2.44 0.75
N SER A 151 -13.16 -2.74 -0.32
CA SER A 151 -14.59 -2.40 -0.43
C SER A 151 -15.43 -3.05 0.67
N SER A 152 -15.07 -4.26 1.08
CA SER A 152 -15.73 -4.95 2.20
C SER A 152 -15.41 -4.30 3.55
N LEU A 153 -14.14 -3.92 3.80
CA LEU A 153 -13.74 -3.19 5.02
C LEU A 153 -14.53 -1.88 5.19
N ALA A 154 -14.65 -1.11 4.11
CA ALA A 154 -15.38 0.16 4.15
C ALA A 154 -16.85 -0.02 4.54
N LYS A 155 -17.49 -1.11 4.08
CA LYS A 155 -18.86 -1.48 4.46
C LYS A 155 -18.95 -1.96 5.90
N LEU A 156 -17.86 -2.51 6.46
CA LEU A 156 -17.79 -2.93 7.86
C LEU A 156 -17.46 -1.79 8.83
N ALA A 157 -17.19 -0.57 8.35
CA ALA A 157 -16.81 0.56 9.20
C ALA A 157 -17.82 0.87 10.32
N TYR A 158 -19.11 0.70 10.06
CA TYR A 158 -20.15 0.89 11.09
C TYR A 158 -20.09 -0.18 12.20
N ILE A 159 -19.45 -1.32 11.96
CA ILE A 159 -19.24 -2.41 12.93
C ILE A 159 -17.92 -2.23 13.66
N THR A 160 -16.83 -1.99 12.93
CA THR A 160 -15.46 -1.98 13.47
C THR A 160 -14.98 -0.60 13.93
N GLY A 161 -15.59 0.48 13.44
CA GLY A 161 -15.07 1.84 13.60
C GLY A 161 -13.88 2.16 12.69
N VAL A 162 -13.50 1.25 11.78
CA VAL A 162 -12.36 1.42 10.88
C VAL A 162 -12.83 1.68 9.46
N THR A 163 -12.50 2.86 8.93
CA THR A 163 -12.78 3.21 7.53
C THR A 163 -11.67 2.73 6.61
N ALA A 164 -11.99 2.51 5.34
CA ALA A 164 -11.00 2.10 4.37
C ALA A 164 -11.29 2.65 2.98
N TYR A 165 -10.24 2.85 2.18
CA TYR A 165 -10.32 3.16 0.75
C TYR A 165 -9.14 2.55 0.01
N SER A 166 -9.32 2.33 -1.30
CA SER A 166 -8.28 1.76 -2.16
C SER A 166 -7.61 2.83 -2.99
N ILE A 167 -6.29 2.72 -3.12
CA ILE A 167 -5.46 3.51 -4.01
C ILE A 167 -5.01 2.60 -5.14
N ASN A 168 -5.34 2.94 -6.38
CA ASN A 168 -5.14 2.08 -7.55
C ASN A 168 -4.28 2.84 -8.58
N PRO A 169 -2.95 2.79 -8.43
CA PRO A 169 -2.06 3.38 -9.41
C PRO A 169 -2.18 2.71 -10.78
N GLY A 170 -2.15 3.51 -11.84
CA GLY A 170 -1.84 3.08 -13.19
C GLY A 170 -0.35 2.77 -13.39
N ILE A 171 0.06 2.57 -14.64
CA ILE A 171 1.45 2.28 -14.95
C ILE A 171 2.34 3.46 -14.55
N THR A 172 3.19 3.21 -13.56
CA THR A 172 4.05 4.21 -12.94
C THR A 172 5.50 3.76 -13.04
N LYS A 173 6.36 4.63 -13.59
CA LYS A 173 7.77 4.34 -13.84
C LYS A 173 8.53 4.07 -12.53
N THR A 174 8.67 2.79 -12.19
CA THR A 174 9.33 2.29 -10.98
C THR A 174 10.17 1.07 -11.32
N THR A 175 11.05 0.65 -10.39
CA THR A 175 11.79 -0.62 -10.51
C THR A 175 10.89 -1.84 -10.65
N LEU A 176 9.66 -1.80 -10.14
CA LEU A 176 8.70 -2.91 -10.21
C LEU A 176 8.28 -3.23 -11.65
N VAL A 177 8.19 -2.23 -12.52
CA VAL A 177 7.69 -2.39 -13.91
C VAL A 177 8.79 -2.43 -14.95
N HIS A 178 10.07 -2.26 -14.55
CA HIS A 178 11.20 -2.25 -15.49
C HIS A 178 11.54 -3.63 -16.06
N LYS A 179 11.37 -4.70 -15.28
CA LYS A 179 11.52 -6.08 -15.74
C LYS A 179 10.80 -7.02 -14.79
N PHE A 180 9.95 -7.88 -15.32
CA PHE A 180 9.21 -8.87 -14.55
C PHE A 180 8.82 -10.06 -15.41
N ASN A 181 8.47 -11.17 -14.76
CA ASN A 181 8.13 -12.40 -15.44
C ASN A 181 6.61 -12.49 -15.66
N SER A 182 6.22 -12.76 -16.91
CA SER A 182 4.85 -13.15 -17.25
C SER A 182 4.57 -14.59 -16.83
N TRP A 183 3.31 -14.92 -16.57
CA TRP A 183 2.91 -16.29 -16.25
C TRP A 183 3.25 -17.24 -17.40
N LEU A 184 3.94 -18.35 -17.12
CA LEU A 184 4.38 -19.33 -18.13
C LEU A 184 5.15 -18.74 -19.32
N ASP A 185 5.81 -17.59 -19.11
CA ASP A 185 6.55 -16.86 -20.16
C ASP A 185 5.69 -16.50 -21.39
N VAL A 186 4.38 -16.34 -21.22
CA VAL A 186 3.44 -16.05 -22.33
C VAL A 186 3.75 -14.75 -23.08
N GLU A 187 4.44 -13.80 -22.45
CA GLU A 187 4.99 -12.60 -23.09
C GLU A 187 6.19 -12.09 -22.28
N PRO A 188 7.43 -12.36 -22.69
CA PRO A 188 8.61 -11.94 -21.92
C PRO A 188 8.86 -10.42 -21.94
N ARG A 189 8.17 -9.65 -22.80
CA ARG A 189 8.39 -8.21 -22.98
C ARG A 189 7.26 -7.34 -22.44
N VAL A 190 6.45 -7.84 -21.49
CA VAL A 190 5.31 -7.05 -20.95
C VAL A 190 5.74 -5.66 -20.48
N ALA A 191 6.90 -5.56 -19.80
CA ALA A 191 7.47 -4.29 -19.34
C ALA A 191 7.69 -3.29 -20.50
N GLU A 192 8.34 -3.74 -21.58
CA GLU A 192 8.63 -2.92 -22.77
C GLU A 192 7.33 -2.46 -23.44
N LEU A 193 6.38 -3.38 -23.61
CA LEU A 193 5.09 -3.09 -24.23
C LEU A 193 4.24 -2.09 -23.42
N LEU A 194 4.28 -2.16 -22.09
CA LEU A 194 3.61 -1.18 -21.23
C LEU A 194 4.24 0.22 -21.35
N ASP A 195 5.56 0.29 -21.52
CA ASP A 195 6.30 1.55 -21.67
C ASP A 195 6.08 2.23 -23.04
N GLU A 196 5.56 1.50 -24.04
CA GLU A 196 5.14 2.07 -25.34
C GLU A 196 3.85 2.91 -25.23
N HIS A 197 3.15 2.83 -24.11
CA HIS A 197 1.91 3.58 -23.85
C HIS A 197 2.13 4.76 -22.87
N PRO A 198 1.21 5.73 -22.82
CA PRO A 198 1.27 6.80 -21.83
C PRO A 198 1.31 6.25 -20.40
N THR A 199 2.23 6.77 -19.60
CA THR A 199 2.46 6.40 -18.19
C THR A 199 2.55 7.65 -17.31
N GLN A 200 2.71 7.48 -16.00
CA GLN A 200 2.94 8.58 -15.07
C GLN A 200 4.26 8.44 -14.30
N THR A 201 4.73 9.56 -13.77
CA THR A 201 5.86 9.59 -12.82
C THR A 201 5.43 9.17 -11.43
N THR A 202 6.37 8.69 -10.63
CA THR A 202 6.14 8.38 -9.21
C THR A 202 5.76 9.61 -8.39
N LEU A 203 6.30 10.80 -8.72
CA LEU A 203 5.93 12.05 -8.07
C LEU A 203 4.47 12.43 -8.33
N GLN A 204 4.00 12.34 -9.57
CA GLN A 204 2.58 12.59 -9.89
C GLN A 204 1.67 11.62 -9.14
N CYS A 205 2.05 10.33 -9.09
CA CYS A 205 1.31 9.34 -8.30
C CYS A 205 1.31 9.69 -6.81
N ALA A 206 2.45 10.06 -6.23
CA ALA A 206 2.59 10.40 -4.82
C ALA A 206 1.77 11.63 -4.40
N GLN A 207 1.77 12.69 -5.21
CA GLN A 207 0.97 13.89 -4.97
C GLN A 207 -0.53 13.57 -4.96
N ASN A 208 -0.98 12.75 -5.92
CA ASN A 208 -2.37 12.30 -5.94
C ASN A 208 -2.70 11.31 -4.83
N PHE A 209 -1.72 10.53 -4.37
CA PHE A 209 -1.86 9.65 -3.21
C PHE A 209 -2.19 10.47 -1.96
N VAL A 210 -1.40 11.52 -1.68
CA VAL A 210 -1.63 12.37 -0.52
C VAL A 210 -2.97 13.10 -0.62
N LYS A 211 -3.35 13.60 -1.80
CA LYS A 211 -4.70 14.16 -2.01
C LYS A 211 -5.82 13.17 -1.70
N ALA A 212 -5.65 11.89 -2.06
CA ALA A 212 -6.61 10.84 -1.73
C ALA A 212 -6.66 10.54 -0.22
N ILE A 213 -5.51 10.62 0.47
CA ILE A 213 -5.46 10.54 1.94
C ILE A 213 -6.22 11.71 2.57
N GLU A 214 -5.95 12.94 2.12
CA GLU A 214 -6.59 14.17 2.61
C GLU A 214 -8.10 14.18 2.37
N ALA A 215 -8.57 13.61 1.26
CA ALA A 215 -9.99 13.45 0.97
C ALA A 215 -10.70 12.51 1.97
N ASN A 216 -9.97 11.55 2.54
CA ASN A 216 -10.42 10.64 3.61
C ASN A 216 -11.83 10.06 3.40
N GLN A 217 -12.14 9.63 2.18
CA GLN A 217 -13.48 9.18 1.81
C GLN A 217 -13.62 7.67 2.00
N ASN A 218 -14.34 7.23 3.04
CA ASN A 218 -14.61 5.82 3.27
C ASN A 218 -15.30 5.16 2.05
N GLY A 219 -14.80 4.01 1.63
CA GLY A 219 -15.30 3.24 0.48
C GLY A 219 -14.85 3.75 -0.87
N ALA A 220 -14.05 4.83 -0.93
CA ALA A 220 -13.56 5.32 -2.20
C ALA A 220 -12.63 4.32 -2.89
N ILE A 221 -12.77 4.25 -4.21
CA ILE A 221 -11.89 3.51 -5.11
C ILE A 221 -11.17 4.54 -5.95
N TRP A 222 -9.97 4.93 -5.53
CA TRP A 222 -9.21 5.98 -6.21
C TRP A 222 -8.35 5.40 -7.31
N LYS A 223 -8.55 5.87 -8.55
CA LYS A 223 -7.65 5.61 -9.68
C LYS A 223 -6.65 6.75 -9.80
N LEU A 224 -5.36 6.42 -9.71
CA LEU A 224 -4.25 7.37 -9.84
C LEU A 224 -3.52 7.05 -11.13
N ASP A 225 -3.94 7.66 -12.23
CA ASP A 225 -3.47 7.28 -13.56
C ASP A 225 -3.27 8.49 -14.46
N LEU A 226 -2.21 8.45 -15.27
CA LEU A 226 -1.79 9.55 -16.15
C LEU A 226 -1.71 10.90 -15.42
N GLY A 227 -1.28 10.90 -14.16
CA GLY A 227 -1.14 12.09 -13.34
C GLY A 227 -2.45 12.68 -12.81
N ARG A 228 -3.57 11.97 -12.94
CA ARG A 228 -4.88 12.38 -12.40
C ARG A 228 -5.30 11.54 -11.20
N LEU A 229 -6.21 12.09 -10.40
CA LEU A 229 -6.90 11.41 -9.31
C LEU A 229 -8.39 11.38 -9.63
N ASP A 230 -8.92 10.19 -9.94
CA ASP A 230 -10.32 10.00 -10.29
C ASP A 230 -10.95 8.99 -9.31
N PRO A 231 -12.14 9.24 -8.75
CA PRO A 231 -12.93 8.18 -8.12
C PRO A 231 -13.50 7.25 -9.20
N VAL A 232 -13.47 5.95 -8.95
CA VAL A 232 -14.17 4.95 -9.75
C VAL A 232 -15.53 4.70 -9.10
N ASN A 233 -16.60 5.01 -9.84
CA ASN A 233 -17.99 4.76 -9.42
C ASN A 233 -18.41 3.32 -9.70
#